data_AF-T1J7U8-F1
#
_entry.id   AF-T1J7U8-F1
#
_cell.length_a   1.000
_cell.length_b   1.000
_cell.length_c   1.000
_cell.angle_alpha   90.00
_cell.angle_beta   90.00
_cell.angle_gamma   90.00
#
_symmetry.space_group_name_H-M   'P 1'
#
loop_
_entity.id
_entity.type
_entity.pdbx_description
1 polymer ?
#
loop_
_entity_poly.entity_id
_entity_poly.type
_entity_poly.pdbx_seq_one_letter_code
_entity_poly.pdbx_strand_id
1 'polypeptide(L)'
;MHNLHFTIPFCAQTFTSGVLTFLVLWTLVGFHYNRYLAVSIPFHYVHVINRKRVLIFLIFQWICGVLLTLPLVAIEKLELISWTWYNAVYASGALCLPIIVIIICNVRCFLIARFHRHRIISALYEVSVRAQAAITPNQKSSPYYLHQFKGSCEIIKCLCPLIFLYTPLFVIFVAESGSLFVPMEIRVMSNILFCSAPVCHGLMYGICSKILKKKLKEILNRQLYQSEVNIEAIQRQSSVNRSSLRTAKTQHVILRFMQET
;
A
#
# COMPACT_ATOMS: atom_id res chain seq x y z
N MET A 1 -34.48 -23.27 -18.97
CA MET A 1 -33.93 -21.90 -19.16
C MET A 1 -33.60 -21.16 -17.86
N HIS A 2 -33.61 -21.80 -16.68
CA HIS A 2 -33.34 -21.13 -15.38
C HIS A 2 -31.86 -21.10 -14.94
N ASN A 3 -30.93 -21.75 -15.66
CA ASN A 3 -29.54 -21.87 -15.21
C ASN A 3 -28.60 -20.76 -15.73
N LEU A 4 -28.98 -20.01 -16.76
CA LEU A 4 -28.13 -18.95 -17.34
C LEU A 4 -27.93 -17.74 -16.43
N HIS A 5 -28.91 -17.43 -15.56
CA HIS A 5 -28.82 -16.28 -14.66
C HIS A 5 -27.80 -16.46 -13.52
N PHE A 6 -27.45 -17.70 -13.16
CA PHE A 6 -26.49 -17.98 -12.08
C PHE A 6 -25.06 -18.25 -12.59
N THR A 7 -24.89 -18.71 -13.84
CA THR A 7 -23.55 -19.01 -14.38
C THR A 7 -22.73 -17.75 -14.67
N ILE A 8 -23.34 -16.71 -15.24
CA ILE A 8 -22.66 -15.45 -15.58
C ILE A 8 -22.06 -14.74 -14.35
N PRO A 9 -22.80 -14.51 -13.25
CA PRO A 9 -22.23 -13.84 -12.07
C PRO A 9 -21.13 -14.67 -11.42
N PHE A 10 -21.23 -16.00 -11.44
CA PHE A 10 -20.19 -16.89 -10.91
C PHE A 10 -18.90 -16.83 -11.72
N CYS A 11 -18.98 -16.89 -13.05
CA CYS A 11 -17.84 -16.75 -13.94
C CYS A 11 -17.15 -15.39 -13.80
N ALA A 12 -17.94 -14.31 -13.71
CA ALA A 12 -17.42 -12.97 -13.49
C ALA A 12 -16.70 -12.85 -12.13
N GLN A 13 -17.29 -13.41 -11.06
CA GLN A 13 -16.68 -13.39 -9.73
C GLN A 13 -15.35 -14.16 -9.70
N THR A 14 -15.29 -15.34 -10.32
CA THR A 14 -14.07 -16.16 -10.40
C THR A 14 -13.00 -15.47 -11.25
N PHE A 15 -13.37 -14.85 -12.38
CA PHE A 15 -12.45 -14.06 -13.20
C PHE A 15 -11.86 -12.89 -12.39
N THR A 16 -12.72 -12.07 -11.81
CA THR A 16 -12.31 -10.85 -11.10
C THR A 16 -11.46 -11.19 -9.89
N SER A 17 -11.86 -12.17 -9.07
CA SER A 17 -11.08 -12.61 -7.91
C SER A 17 -9.72 -13.20 -8.32
N GLY A 18 -9.67 -14.00 -9.38
CA GLY A 18 -8.43 -14.58 -9.88
C GLY A 18 -7.43 -13.52 -10.39
N VAL A 19 -7.90 -12.57 -11.19
CA VAL A 19 -7.05 -11.49 -11.72
C VAL A 19 -6.55 -10.60 -10.59
N LEU A 20 -7.44 -10.17 -9.70
CA LEU A 20 -7.07 -9.31 -8.58
C LEU A 20 -6.09 -9.99 -7.62
N THR A 21 -6.25 -11.28 -7.36
CA THR A 21 -5.31 -12.06 -6.53
C THR A 21 -3.92 -12.05 -7.13
N PHE A 22 -3.82 -12.37 -8.42
CA PHE A 22 -2.56 -12.35 -9.14
C PHE A 22 -1.91 -10.95 -9.06
N LEU A 23 -2.69 -9.91 -9.35
CA LEU A 23 -2.21 -8.54 -9.32
C LEU A 23 -1.69 -8.13 -7.94
N VAL A 24 -2.44 -8.42 -6.86
CA VAL A 24 -2.06 -8.04 -5.50
C VAL A 24 -0.74 -8.72 -5.11
N LEU A 25 -0.63 -10.03 -5.34
CA LEU A 25 0.55 -10.81 -4.94
C LEU A 25 1.80 -10.41 -5.73
N TRP A 26 1.68 -10.18 -7.04
CA TRP A 26 2.80 -9.72 -7.86
C TRP A 26 3.17 -8.24 -7.60
N THR A 27 2.22 -7.40 -7.20
CA THR A 27 2.52 -6.04 -6.73
C THR A 27 3.33 -6.08 -5.43
N LEU A 28 3.00 -7.00 -4.52
CA LEU A 28 3.78 -7.22 -3.29
C LEU A 28 5.19 -7.71 -3.60
N VAL A 29 5.35 -8.62 -4.57
CA VAL A 29 6.68 -9.02 -5.08
C VAL A 29 7.45 -7.79 -5.55
N GLY A 30 6.84 -6.94 -6.38
CA GLY A 30 7.46 -5.70 -6.86
C GLY A 30 7.90 -4.78 -5.72
N PHE A 31 7.10 -4.65 -4.67
CA PHE A 31 7.45 -3.85 -3.48
C PHE A 31 8.66 -4.42 -2.71
N HIS A 32 8.67 -5.73 -2.47
CA HIS A 32 9.78 -6.42 -1.80
C HIS A 32 11.06 -6.42 -2.65
N TYR A 33 10.93 -6.56 -3.96
CA TYR A 33 12.04 -6.47 -4.89
C TYR A 33 12.62 -5.05 -4.97
N ASN A 34 11.76 -4.02 -5.01
CA ASN A 34 12.18 -2.62 -4.95
C ASN A 34 12.99 -2.32 -3.69
N ARG A 35 12.51 -2.81 -2.53
CA ARG A 35 13.25 -2.71 -1.27
C ARG A 35 14.60 -3.45 -1.36
N TYR A 36 14.63 -4.63 -1.96
CA TYR A 36 15.86 -5.38 -2.16
C TYR A 36 16.88 -4.62 -2.99
N LEU A 37 16.46 -3.98 -4.09
CA LEU A 37 17.35 -3.15 -4.91
C LEU A 37 17.89 -1.95 -4.13
N ALA A 38 17.06 -1.30 -3.31
CA ALA A 38 17.49 -0.19 -2.47
C ALA A 38 18.56 -0.60 -1.46
N VAL A 39 18.47 -1.82 -0.91
CA VAL A 39 19.43 -2.36 0.07
C VAL A 39 20.70 -2.88 -0.61
N SER A 40 20.58 -3.56 -1.75
CA SER A 40 21.71 -4.20 -2.43
C SER A 40 22.57 -3.23 -3.24
N ILE A 41 21.98 -2.17 -3.81
CA ILE A 41 22.70 -1.25 -4.71
C ILE A 41 22.31 0.22 -4.44
N PRO A 42 22.67 0.80 -3.28
CA PRO A 42 22.20 2.13 -2.87
C PRO A 42 22.60 3.27 -3.84
N PHE A 43 23.80 3.21 -4.43
CA PHE A 43 24.29 4.28 -5.31
C PHE A 43 23.70 4.28 -6.72
N HIS A 44 23.37 3.10 -7.26
CA HIS A 44 22.79 2.98 -8.60
C HIS A 44 21.26 2.84 -8.57
N TYR A 45 20.64 2.70 -7.41
CA TYR A 45 19.19 2.57 -7.25
C TYR A 45 18.39 3.62 -8.05
N VAL A 46 18.80 4.89 -7.95
CA VAL A 46 18.13 6.02 -8.62
C VAL A 46 18.18 5.90 -10.15
N HIS A 47 19.22 5.28 -10.68
CA HIS A 47 19.40 5.06 -12.12
C HIS A 47 18.72 3.76 -12.60
N VAL A 48 18.61 2.76 -11.71
CA VAL A 48 18.01 1.46 -12.02
C VAL A 48 16.48 1.53 -12.02
N ILE A 49 15.88 2.24 -11.05
CA ILE A 49 14.43 2.30 -10.89
C ILE A 49 13.88 3.60 -11.51
N ASN A 50 13.24 3.45 -12.66
CA ASN A 50 12.59 4.54 -13.37
C ASN A 50 11.07 4.28 -13.47
N ARG A 51 10.27 5.35 -13.46
CA ARG A 51 8.80 5.30 -13.58
C ARG A 51 8.34 4.48 -14.80
N LYS A 52 9.05 4.61 -15.94
CA LYS A 52 8.75 3.87 -17.17
C LYS A 52 8.85 2.35 -16.96
N ARG A 53 9.89 1.88 -16.25
CA ARG A 53 10.09 0.44 -15.97
C ARG A 53 9.03 -0.10 -15.02
N VAL A 54 8.66 0.69 -14.00
CA VAL A 54 7.57 0.34 -13.08
C VAL A 54 6.24 0.25 -13.83
N LEU A 55 5.95 1.19 -14.72
CA LEU A 55 4.73 1.16 -15.55
C LEU A 55 4.68 -0.08 -16.44
N ILE A 56 5.80 -0.40 -17.12
CA ILE A 56 5.91 -1.60 -17.96
C ILE A 56 5.64 -2.86 -17.13
N PHE A 57 6.23 -2.97 -15.93
CA PHE A 57 5.98 -4.09 -15.02
C PHE A 57 4.50 -4.21 -14.65
N LEU A 58 3.84 -3.10 -14.30
CA LEU A 58 2.42 -3.10 -13.97
C LEU A 58 1.56 -3.56 -15.16
N ILE A 59 1.80 -3.03 -16.36
CA ILE A 59 1.07 -3.42 -17.57
C ILE A 59 1.28 -4.91 -17.88
N PHE A 60 2.54 -5.36 -17.81
CA PHE A 60 2.89 -6.77 -18.03
C PHE A 60 2.16 -7.70 -17.05
N GLN A 61 2.12 -7.32 -15.77
CA GLN A 61 1.42 -8.07 -14.74
C GLN A 61 -0.09 -8.16 -15.00
N TRP A 62 -0.72 -7.09 -15.49
CA TRP A 62 -2.13 -7.10 -15.90
C TRP A 62 -2.39 -8.07 -17.05
N ILE A 63 -1.56 -8.01 -18.09
CA ILE A 63 -1.66 -8.90 -19.24
C ILE A 63 -1.50 -10.36 -18.80
N CYS A 64 -0.46 -10.66 -18.02
CA CYS A 64 -0.25 -12.00 -17.47
C CYS A 64 -1.42 -12.44 -16.60
N GLY A 65 -1.93 -11.60 -15.71
CA GLY A 65 -3.05 -11.91 -14.83
C GLY A 65 -4.30 -12.29 -15.60
N VAL A 66 -4.68 -11.50 -16.62
CA VAL A 66 -5.83 -11.78 -17.49
C VAL A 66 -5.61 -13.06 -18.30
N LEU A 67 -4.42 -13.23 -18.87
CA LEU A 67 -4.10 -14.41 -19.67
C LEU A 67 -4.14 -15.71 -18.85
N LEU A 68 -3.69 -15.66 -17.59
CA LEU A 68 -3.66 -16.83 -16.71
C LEU A 68 -5.02 -17.17 -16.11
N THR A 69 -6.01 -16.27 -16.12
CA THR A 69 -7.35 -16.51 -15.55
C THR A 69 -8.43 -16.76 -16.60
N LEU A 70 -8.20 -16.32 -17.83
CA LEU A 70 -9.19 -16.42 -18.91
C LEU A 70 -9.54 -17.88 -19.26
N PRO A 71 -8.57 -18.82 -19.40
CA PRO A 71 -8.90 -20.23 -19.59
C PRO A 71 -9.66 -20.87 -18.43
N LEU A 72 -9.46 -20.39 -17.20
CA LEU A 72 -10.17 -20.84 -15.99
C LEU A 72 -11.70 -20.61 -16.09
N VAL A 73 -12.11 -19.63 -16.91
CA VAL A 73 -13.51 -19.19 -17.07
C VAL A 73 -14.08 -19.63 -18.41
N ALA A 74 -13.26 -19.71 -19.45
CA ALA A 74 -13.70 -20.00 -20.81
C ALA A 74 -13.89 -21.50 -21.11
N ILE A 75 -13.33 -22.40 -20.29
CA ILE A 75 -13.23 -23.81 -20.64
C ILE A 75 -14.23 -24.65 -19.84
N GLU A 76 -15.45 -24.79 -20.37
CA GLU A 76 -16.46 -25.74 -19.87
C GLU A 76 -16.21 -27.20 -20.34
N LYS A 77 -15.22 -27.46 -21.21
CA LYS A 77 -15.06 -28.77 -21.89
C LYS A 77 -13.61 -29.18 -22.25
N LEU A 78 -12.64 -29.05 -21.35
CA LEU A 78 -11.38 -29.80 -21.49
C LEU A 78 -11.41 -31.02 -20.57
N GLU A 79 -10.80 -32.12 -21.02
CA GLU A 79 -10.65 -33.35 -20.24
C GLU A 79 -10.12 -33.06 -18.82
N LEU A 80 -10.61 -33.82 -17.81
CA LEU A 80 -10.24 -33.67 -16.40
C LEU A 80 -8.72 -33.54 -16.15
N ILE A 81 -7.92 -34.32 -16.89
CA ILE A 81 -6.46 -34.32 -16.81
C ILE A 81 -5.89 -32.96 -17.21
N SER A 82 -6.51 -32.27 -18.17
CA SER A 82 -6.06 -30.97 -18.62
C SER A 82 -6.41 -29.84 -17.63
N TRP A 83 -7.48 -30.01 -16.85
CA TRP A 83 -7.92 -29.02 -15.88
C TRP A 83 -7.05 -29.00 -14.62
N THR A 84 -6.57 -30.17 -14.19
CA THR A 84 -5.71 -30.29 -12.99
C THR A 84 -4.34 -29.65 -13.16
N TRP A 85 -3.66 -29.89 -14.28
CA TRP A 85 -2.34 -29.28 -14.52
C TRP A 85 -2.46 -27.77 -14.65
N TYR A 86 -3.51 -27.28 -15.29
CA TYR A 86 -3.71 -25.85 -15.47
C TYR A 86 -3.97 -25.14 -14.15
N ASN A 87 -4.78 -25.72 -13.27
CA ASN A 87 -5.01 -25.20 -11.92
C ASN A 87 -3.75 -25.27 -11.06
N ALA A 88 -2.92 -26.31 -11.21
CA ALA A 88 -1.62 -26.40 -10.56
C ALA A 88 -0.65 -25.30 -11.06
N VAL A 89 -0.61 -25.06 -12.37
CA VAL A 89 0.18 -23.96 -12.96
C VAL A 89 -0.32 -22.61 -12.46
N TYR A 90 -1.64 -22.39 -12.44
CA TYR A 90 -2.25 -21.18 -11.90
C TYR A 90 -1.89 -20.98 -10.42
N ALA A 91 -2.07 -22.00 -9.58
CA ALA A 91 -1.71 -21.94 -8.16
C ALA A 91 -0.21 -21.67 -7.96
N SER A 92 0.65 -22.29 -8.76
CA SER A 92 2.10 -22.08 -8.69
C SER A 92 2.48 -20.64 -9.07
N GLY A 93 1.90 -20.10 -10.14
CA GLY A 93 2.20 -18.75 -10.64
C GLY A 93 1.56 -17.64 -9.84
N ALA A 94 0.36 -17.86 -9.32
CA ALA A 94 -0.40 -16.87 -8.57
C ALA A 94 0.00 -16.84 -7.09
N LEU A 95 0.39 -17.96 -6.47
CA LEU A 95 0.66 -18.05 -5.02
C LEU A 95 2.09 -18.48 -4.69
N CYS A 96 2.54 -19.64 -5.17
CA CYS A 96 3.82 -20.22 -4.73
C CYS A 96 5.02 -19.37 -5.17
N LEU A 97 5.09 -19.01 -6.45
CA LEU A 97 6.15 -18.17 -7.00
C LEU A 97 6.25 -16.81 -6.30
N PRO A 98 5.17 -16.02 -6.13
CA PRO A 98 5.28 -14.74 -5.43
C PRO A 98 5.74 -14.90 -3.98
N ILE A 99 5.26 -15.92 -3.25
CA ILE A 99 5.72 -16.21 -1.88
C ILE A 99 7.22 -16.52 -1.86
N ILE A 100 7.69 -17.40 -2.75
CA ILE A 100 9.10 -17.78 -2.84
C ILE A 100 9.96 -16.55 -3.15
N VAL A 101 9.57 -15.72 -4.13
CA VAL A 101 10.31 -14.50 -4.48
C VAL A 101 10.34 -13.52 -3.32
N ILE A 102 9.22 -13.31 -2.62
CA ILE A 102 9.15 -12.47 -1.42
C ILE A 102 10.12 -12.99 -0.36
N ILE A 103 10.10 -14.29 -0.06
CA ILE A 103 11.02 -14.90 0.93
C ILE A 103 12.47 -14.70 0.51
N ILE A 104 12.82 -15.00 -0.74
CA ILE A 104 14.19 -14.84 -1.27
C ILE A 104 14.65 -13.39 -1.16
N CYS A 105 13.85 -12.42 -1.62
CA CYS A 105 14.18 -11.00 -1.54
C CYS A 105 14.43 -10.57 -0.09
N ASN A 106 13.58 -11.00 0.83
CA ASN A 106 13.69 -10.65 2.24
C ASN A 106 14.89 -11.31 2.94
N VAL A 107 15.15 -12.59 2.67
CA VAL A 107 16.33 -13.30 3.19
C VAL A 107 17.61 -12.65 2.66
N ARG A 108 17.67 -12.33 1.36
CA ARG A 108 18.83 -11.63 0.77
C ARG A 108 19.03 -10.25 1.39
N CYS A 109 17.97 -9.46 1.58
CA CYS A 109 18.05 -8.19 2.31
C CYS A 109 18.64 -8.37 3.71
N PHE A 110 18.17 -9.37 4.45
CA PHE A 110 18.65 -9.66 5.80
C PHE A 110 20.11 -10.11 5.81
N LEU A 111 20.52 -10.97 4.87
CA LEU A 111 21.89 -11.43 4.74
C LEU A 111 22.85 -10.29 4.41
N ILE A 112 22.50 -9.43 3.44
CA ILE A 112 23.29 -8.24 3.09
C ILE A 112 23.43 -7.32 4.30
N ALA A 113 22.33 -7.10 5.03
CA ALA A 113 22.32 -6.28 6.24
C ALA A 113 23.24 -6.85 7.33
N ARG A 114 23.23 -8.17 7.53
CA ARG A 114 24.01 -8.84 8.58
C ARG A 114 25.49 -8.94 8.20
N PHE A 115 25.79 -9.28 6.95
CA PHE A 115 27.15 -9.55 6.47
C PHE A 115 27.98 -8.26 6.35
N HIS A 116 27.35 -7.16 5.95
CA HIS A 116 28.05 -5.90 5.74
C HIS A 116 27.80 -4.84 6.82
N ARG A 117 27.14 -5.18 7.93
CA ARG A 117 26.77 -4.23 8.99
C ARG A 117 27.97 -3.38 9.44
N HIS A 118 29.09 -4.01 9.74
CA HIS A 118 30.27 -3.29 10.24
C HIS A 118 30.95 -2.43 9.18
N ARG A 119 31.09 -2.96 7.96
CA ARG A 119 31.83 -2.31 6.88
C ARG A 119 31.03 -1.22 6.16
N ILE A 120 29.71 -1.38 6.05
CA ILE A 120 28.81 -0.34 5.53
C ILE A 120 28.67 0.77 6.57
N ILE A 121 28.49 0.48 7.85
CA ILE A 121 28.33 1.55 8.86
C ILE A 121 29.59 2.41 8.96
N SER A 122 30.79 1.82 8.95
CA SER A 122 32.03 2.59 9.03
C SER A 122 32.26 3.46 7.78
N ALA A 123 32.08 2.89 6.58
CA ALA A 123 32.27 3.61 5.32
C ALA A 123 31.18 4.67 5.08
N LEU A 124 29.92 4.36 5.43
CA LEU A 124 28.81 5.30 5.27
C LEU A 124 28.87 6.42 6.32
N TYR A 125 29.32 6.13 7.56
CA TYR A 125 29.58 7.15 8.57
C TYR A 125 30.71 8.07 8.11
N GLU A 126 31.82 7.52 7.63
CA GLU A 126 32.95 8.31 7.12
C GLU A 126 32.55 9.20 5.94
N VAL A 127 31.84 8.66 4.95
CA VAL A 127 31.40 9.42 3.76
C VAL A 127 30.31 10.42 4.10
N SER A 128 29.35 10.07 4.96
CA SER A 128 28.29 11.01 5.36
C SER A 128 28.83 12.14 6.25
N VAL A 129 29.76 11.86 7.17
CA VAL A 129 30.43 12.88 7.98
C VAL A 129 31.26 13.81 7.09
N ARG A 130 32.01 13.29 6.11
CA ARG A 130 32.78 14.13 5.16
C ARG A 130 31.87 14.96 4.24
N ALA A 131 30.76 14.40 3.77
CA ALA A 131 29.81 15.13 2.93
C ALA A 131 29.00 16.17 3.73
N GLN A 132 28.65 15.88 4.99
CA GLN A 132 27.97 16.82 5.89
C GLN A 132 28.91 17.91 6.41
N ALA A 133 30.20 17.61 6.61
CA ALA A 133 31.20 18.61 6.97
C ALA A 133 31.41 19.66 5.86
N ALA A 134 31.17 19.29 4.59
CA ALA A 134 31.24 20.21 3.46
C ALA A 134 29.96 21.07 3.27
N ILE A 135 28.82 20.68 3.85
CA ILE A 135 27.52 21.32 3.64
C ILE A 135 26.83 21.58 4.99
N THR A 136 27.23 22.67 5.65
CA THR A 136 26.57 23.34 6.80
C THR A 136 26.53 22.60 8.17
N PRO A 137 26.91 23.27 9.27
CA PRO A 137 27.04 22.65 10.60
C PRO A 137 25.72 22.43 11.39
N ASN A 138 24.52 22.69 10.82
CA ASN A 138 23.26 22.73 11.59
C ASN A 138 22.13 21.79 11.11
N GLN A 139 22.34 20.95 10.10
CA GLN A 139 21.29 20.01 9.66
C GLN A 139 21.40 18.68 10.41
N LYS A 140 20.71 18.56 11.56
CA LYS A 140 20.45 17.28 12.26
C LYS A 140 19.49 16.39 11.44
N SER A 141 19.87 15.96 10.25
CA SER A 141 19.23 14.85 9.54
C SER A 141 19.95 13.56 9.91
N SER A 142 19.49 12.95 11.01
CA SER A 142 19.81 11.54 11.34
C SER A 142 19.68 10.68 10.07
N PRO A 143 20.67 9.83 9.74
CA PRO A 143 20.61 8.99 8.55
C PRO A 143 19.46 7.97 8.72
N TYR A 144 18.29 8.32 8.19
CA TYR A 144 17.05 7.53 8.27
C TYR A 144 17.22 6.09 7.76
N TYR A 145 18.23 5.85 6.91
CA TYR A 145 18.57 4.54 6.34
C TYR A 145 19.04 3.51 7.38
N LEU A 146 19.60 3.95 8.51
CA LEU A 146 20.21 3.06 9.51
C LEU A 146 19.23 2.50 10.54
N HIS A 147 18.12 3.19 10.80
CA HIS A 147 17.18 2.81 11.85
C HIS A 147 16.05 1.86 11.38
N GLN A 148 16.06 1.47 10.10
CA GLN A 148 14.95 0.75 9.45
C GLN A 148 15.18 -0.77 9.27
N PHE A 149 16.23 -1.33 9.86
CA PHE A 149 16.47 -2.78 9.85
C PHE A 149 15.67 -3.52 10.93
N LYS A 150 14.34 -3.36 10.93
CA LYS A 150 13.41 -4.30 11.60
C LYS A 150 12.92 -5.38 10.60
N GLY A 151 13.86 -5.93 9.83
CA GLY A 151 13.59 -6.82 8.70
C GLY A 151 12.70 -8.02 9.05
N SER A 152 12.97 -8.72 10.15
CA SER A 152 12.26 -9.95 10.50
C SER A 152 10.78 -9.74 10.85
N CYS A 153 10.44 -8.63 11.50
CA CYS A 153 9.06 -8.35 11.90
C CYS A 153 8.21 -7.87 10.73
N GLU A 154 8.80 -7.18 9.75
CA GLU A 154 8.09 -6.74 8.54
C GLU A 154 7.77 -7.90 7.60
N ILE A 155 8.67 -8.89 7.51
CA ILE A 155 8.46 -10.13 6.76
C ILE A 155 7.26 -10.88 7.34
N ILE A 156 7.28 -11.15 8.65
CA ILE A 156 6.20 -11.89 9.34
C ILE A 156 4.88 -11.15 9.20
N LYS A 157 4.88 -9.82 9.36
CA LYS A 157 3.69 -8.99 9.17
C LYS A 157 3.13 -9.11 7.75
N CYS A 158 3.96 -9.16 6.72
CA CYS A 158 3.48 -9.24 5.34
C CYS A 158 3.09 -10.67 4.91
N LEU A 159 3.85 -11.69 5.33
CA LEU A 159 3.64 -13.08 4.93
C LEU A 159 2.51 -13.77 5.70
N CYS A 160 2.33 -13.49 6.99
CA CYS A 160 1.28 -14.15 7.77
C CYS A 160 -0.14 -13.90 7.22
N PRO A 161 -0.58 -12.66 6.94
CA PRO A 161 -1.89 -12.41 6.35
C PRO A 161 -1.98 -13.00 4.94
N LEU A 162 -0.91 -12.89 4.15
CA LEU A 162 -0.89 -13.42 2.78
C LEU A 162 -1.08 -14.94 2.75
N ILE A 163 -0.37 -15.67 3.60
CA ILE A 163 -0.54 -17.14 3.71
C ILE A 163 -1.91 -17.45 4.31
N PHE A 164 -2.27 -16.84 5.43
CA PHE A 164 -3.50 -17.18 6.14
C PHE A 164 -4.77 -16.87 5.34
N LEU A 165 -4.81 -15.75 4.63
CA LEU A 165 -6.01 -15.26 3.94
C LEU A 165 -6.19 -15.87 2.54
N TYR A 166 -5.09 -16.23 1.85
CA TYR A 166 -5.15 -16.73 0.47
C TYR A 166 -5.01 -18.25 0.37
N THR A 167 -4.22 -18.91 1.24
CA THR A 167 -3.98 -20.37 1.14
C THR A 167 -5.24 -21.22 1.19
N PRO A 168 -6.25 -20.98 2.05
CA PRO A 168 -7.42 -21.84 2.14
C PRO A 168 -8.20 -21.94 0.82
N LEU A 169 -8.30 -20.83 0.10
CA LEU A 169 -8.99 -20.77 -1.20
C LEU A 169 -8.21 -21.54 -2.29
N PHE A 170 -6.89 -21.40 -2.34
CA PHE A 170 -6.06 -22.16 -3.29
C PHE A 170 -6.02 -23.66 -3.00
N VAL A 171 -6.04 -24.05 -1.72
CA VAL A 171 -6.09 -25.47 -1.33
C VAL A 171 -7.40 -26.12 -1.79
N ILE A 172 -8.52 -25.42 -1.64
CA ILE A 172 -9.83 -25.89 -2.15
C ILE A 172 -9.79 -26.00 -3.67
N PHE A 173 -9.23 -25.01 -4.35
CA PHE A 173 -9.15 -25.00 -5.81
C PHE A 173 -8.35 -26.20 -6.35
N VAL A 174 -7.22 -26.53 -5.72
CA VAL A 174 -6.41 -27.72 -6.06
C VAL A 174 -7.11 -29.02 -5.65
N ALA A 175 -7.80 -29.04 -4.50
CA ALA A 175 -8.54 -30.23 -4.04
C ALA A 175 -9.72 -30.56 -4.96
N GLU A 176 -10.54 -29.58 -5.35
CA GLU A 176 -11.64 -29.75 -6.29
C GLU A 176 -11.12 -30.20 -7.67
N SER A 177 -9.93 -29.74 -8.08
CA SER A 177 -9.26 -30.25 -9.28
C SER A 177 -8.94 -31.75 -9.17
N GLY A 178 -8.51 -32.21 -8.00
CA GLY A 178 -8.23 -33.62 -7.70
C GLY A 178 -9.49 -34.48 -7.50
N SER A 179 -10.68 -33.99 -7.84
CA SER A 179 -11.97 -34.66 -7.62
C SER A 179 -12.29 -34.93 -6.13
N LEU A 180 -11.65 -34.21 -5.20
CA LEU A 180 -12.01 -34.25 -3.78
C LEU A 180 -13.28 -33.43 -3.57
N PHE A 181 -14.30 -34.07 -3.01
CA PHE A 181 -15.52 -33.37 -2.62
C PHE A 181 -15.25 -32.47 -1.40
N VAL A 182 -15.40 -31.16 -1.59
CA VAL A 182 -15.28 -30.17 -0.52
C VAL A 182 -16.68 -29.72 -0.09
N PRO A 183 -17.03 -29.84 1.21
CA PRO A 183 -18.29 -29.33 1.74
C PRO A 183 -18.51 -27.83 1.49
N MET A 184 -19.77 -27.43 1.33
CA MET A 184 -20.15 -26.05 1.02
C MET A 184 -19.74 -25.07 2.13
N GLU A 185 -19.80 -25.48 3.39
CA GLU A 185 -19.48 -24.64 4.55
C GLU A 185 -18.01 -24.19 4.51
N ILE A 186 -17.10 -25.10 4.17
CA ILE A 186 -15.66 -24.84 4.08
C ILE A 186 -15.36 -23.87 2.91
N ARG A 187 -16.06 -24.04 1.78
CA ARG A 187 -15.93 -23.15 0.62
C ARG A 187 -16.42 -21.74 0.91
N VAL A 188 -17.57 -21.60 1.59
CA VAL A 188 -18.10 -20.28 1.99
C VAL A 188 -17.15 -19.61 2.98
N MET A 189 -16.67 -20.34 3.99
CA MET A 189 -15.74 -19.79 4.99
C MET A 189 -14.42 -19.30 4.36
N SER A 190 -13.88 -20.06 3.41
CA SER A 190 -12.64 -19.69 2.70
C SER A 190 -12.83 -18.48 1.79
N ASN A 191 -13.99 -18.35 1.14
CA ASN A 191 -14.34 -17.17 0.34
C ASN A 191 -14.52 -15.92 1.21
N ILE A 192 -15.17 -16.03 2.37
CA ILE A 192 -15.30 -14.92 3.33
C ILE A 192 -13.92 -14.45 3.79
N LEU A 193 -13.03 -15.40 4.10
CA LEU A 193 -11.67 -15.11 4.51
C LEU A 193 -10.88 -14.39 3.41
N PHE A 194 -11.00 -14.85 2.16
CA PHE A 194 -10.40 -14.20 1.00
C PHE A 194 -10.95 -12.77 0.78
N CYS A 195 -12.28 -12.58 0.88
CA CYS A 195 -12.92 -11.27 0.74
C CYS A 195 -12.47 -10.27 1.84
N SER A 196 -12.02 -10.75 3.00
CA SER A 196 -11.48 -9.90 4.06
C SER A 196 -10.05 -9.39 3.77
N ALA A 197 -9.36 -9.97 2.79
CA ALA A 197 -7.94 -9.67 2.54
C ALA A 197 -7.63 -8.21 2.17
N PRO A 198 -8.41 -7.51 1.33
CA PRO A 198 -8.18 -6.09 1.05
C PRO A 198 -8.29 -5.22 2.30
N VAL A 199 -9.19 -5.56 3.23
CA VAL A 199 -9.35 -4.84 4.51
C VAL A 199 -8.10 -5.05 5.35
N CYS A 200 -7.64 -6.30 5.52
CA CYS A 200 -6.42 -6.60 6.24
C CYS A 200 -5.21 -5.88 5.65
N HIS A 201 -5.01 -5.95 4.33
CA HIS A 201 -3.93 -5.23 3.65
C HIS A 201 -4.05 -3.71 3.82
N GLY A 202 -5.24 -3.13 3.68
CA GLY A 202 -5.50 -1.71 3.88
C GLY A 202 -5.19 -1.24 5.31
N LEU A 203 -5.57 -2.01 6.32
CA LEU A 203 -5.26 -1.73 7.72
C LEU A 203 -3.75 -1.79 7.98
N MET A 204 -3.07 -2.78 7.42
CA MET A 204 -1.64 -2.97 7.60
C MET A 204 -0.80 -1.90 6.93
N TYR A 205 -1.09 -1.56 5.68
CA TYR A 205 -0.33 -0.54 4.95
C TYR A 205 -0.77 0.89 5.31
N GLY A 206 -2.05 1.09 5.64
CA GLY A 206 -2.59 2.40 6.01
C GLY A 206 -2.36 2.73 7.48
N ILE A 207 -3.01 1.98 8.38
CA ILE A 207 -3.06 2.32 9.82
C ILE A 207 -1.74 2.03 10.53
N CYS A 208 -0.90 1.12 10.07
CA CYS A 208 0.39 0.87 10.72
C CYS A 208 1.55 1.71 10.15
N SER A 209 1.36 2.44 9.06
CA SER A 209 2.44 3.22 8.44
C SER A 209 2.73 4.50 9.22
N LYS A 210 3.92 4.57 9.83
CA LYS A 210 4.41 5.78 10.52
C LYS A 210 4.51 6.99 9.59
N ILE A 211 4.85 6.75 8.31
CA ILE A 211 4.96 7.79 7.28
C ILE A 211 3.58 8.37 6.99
N LEU A 212 2.58 7.50 6.80
CA LEU A 212 1.21 7.94 6.54
C LEU A 212 0.62 8.66 7.75
N LYS A 213 0.83 8.15 8.97
CA LYS A 213 0.41 8.85 10.20
C LYS A 213 1.02 10.23 10.33
N LYS A 214 2.31 10.37 10.04
CA LYS A 214 3.00 11.66 10.09
C LYS A 214 2.43 12.62 9.05
N LYS A 215 2.21 12.16 7.82
CA LYS A 215 1.61 12.98 6.75
C LYS A 215 0.16 13.34 7.02
N LEU A 216 -0.64 12.40 7.52
CA LEU A 216 -2.01 12.65 7.90
C LEU A 216 -2.09 13.66 9.06
N LYS A 217 -1.20 13.54 10.04
CA LYS A 217 -1.06 14.53 11.13
C LYS A 217 -0.65 15.91 10.59
N GLU A 218 0.29 15.99 9.65
CA GLU A 218 0.69 17.24 9.00
C GLU A 218 -0.50 17.88 8.25
N ILE A 219 -1.29 17.08 7.52
CA ILE A 219 -2.48 17.57 6.81
C ILE A 219 -3.54 18.05 7.81
N LEU A 220 -3.85 17.25 8.84
CA LEU A 220 -4.81 17.61 9.88
C LEU A 220 -4.41 18.90 10.60
N ASN A 221 -3.15 19.03 11.00
CA ASN A 221 -2.65 20.23 11.65
C ASN A 221 -2.75 21.45 10.71
N ARG A 222 -2.52 21.28 9.41
CA ARG A 222 -2.67 22.36 8.43
C ARG A 222 -4.13 22.78 8.26
N GLN A 223 -5.07 21.83 8.30
CA GLN A 223 -6.51 22.10 8.26
C GLN A 223 -6.97 22.83 9.53
N LEU A 224 -6.53 22.38 10.71
CA LEU A 224 -6.83 23.03 11.99
C LEU A 224 -6.29 24.46 12.02
N TYR A 225 -5.03 24.66 11.63
CA TYR A 225 -4.45 26.00 11.53
C TYR A 225 -5.19 26.92 10.56
N GLN A 226 -5.60 26.40 9.39
CA GLN A 226 -6.42 27.18 8.45
C GLN A 226 -7.79 27.55 9.04
N SER A 227 -8.41 26.66 9.82
CA SER A 227 -9.67 26.96 10.50
C SER A 227 -9.50 28.03 11.58
N GLU A 228 -8.43 27.98 12.38
CA GLU A 228 -8.12 28.98 13.41
C GLU A 228 -7.87 30.36 12.80
N VAL A 229 -7.07 30.43 11.73
CA VAL A 229 -6.80 31.69 11.01
C VAL A 229 -8.07 32.28 10.42
N ASN A 230 -8.96 31.45 9.85
CA ASN A 230 -10.23 31.91 9.32
C ASN A 230 -11.15 32.45 10.44
N ILE A 231 -11.18 31.79 11.61
CA ILE A 231 -11.93 32.27 12.78
C ILE A 231 -11.38 33.61 13.26
N GLU A 232 -10.06 33.75 13.38
CA GLU A 232 -9.41 35.01 13.76
C GLU A 232 -9.70 36.14 12.76
N ALA A 233 -9.66 35.85 11.45
CA ALA A 233 -9.96 36.83 10.41
C ALA A 233 -11.40 37.36 10.52
N ILE A 234 -12.38 36.46 10.73
CA ILE A 234 -13.79 36.81 10.96
C ILE A 234 -13.93 37.65 12.24
N GLN A 235 -13.23 37.27 13.32
CA GLN A 235 -13.25 38.03 14.57
C GLN A 235 -12.68 39.44 14.39
N ARG A 236 -11.53 39.59 13.72
CA ARG A 236 -10.94 40.90 13.41
C ARG A 236 -11.88 41.76 12.58
N GLN A 237 -12.49 41.21 11.54
CA GLN A 237 -13.45 41.95 10.70
C GLN A 237 -14.71 42.37 11.48
N SER A 238 -15.21 41.52 12.38
CA SER A 238 -16.34 41.86 13.26
C SER A 238 -16.00 42.95 14.29
N SER A 239 -14.76 42.97 14.80
CA SER A 239 -14.28 43.98 15.74
C SER A 239 -14.11 45.35 15.08
N VAL A 240 -13.61 45.39 13.84
CA VAL A 240 -13.51 46.61 13.01
C VAL A 240 -14.90 47.18 12.69
N ASN A 241 -15.87 46.33 12.37
CA ASN A 241 -17.25 46.77 12.16
C ASN A 241 -17.92 47.29 13.46
N ARG A 242 -17.57 46.74 14.63
CA ARG A 242 -18.08 47.26 15.92
C ARG A 242 -17.44 48.59 16.30
N SER A 243 -16.15 48.78 16.05
CA SER A 243 -15.47 50.05 16.35
C SER A 243 -15.98 51.17 15.44
N SER A 244 -16.14 50.93 14.15
CA SER A 244 -16.70 51.92 13.20
C SER A 244 -18.13 52.33 13.59
N LEU A 245 -18.98 51.39 14.00
CA LEU A 245 -20.34 51.67 14.47
C LEU A 245 -20.34 52.50 15.77
N ARG A 246 -19.38 52.26 16.67
CA ARG A 246 -19.21 53.06 17.89
C ARG A 246 -18.81 54.49 17.55
N THR A 247 -17.84 54.68 16.66
CA THR A 247 -17.37 56.01 16.24
C THR A 247 -18.49 56.80 15.56
N ALA A 248 -19.28 56.15 14.70
CA ALA A 248 -20.43 56.77 14.05
C ALA A 248 -21.53 57.19 15.06
N LYS A 249 -21.82 56.35 16.07
CA LYS A 249 -22.74 56.71 17.15
C LYS A 249 -22.22 57.89 17.97
N THR A 250 -20.93 57.90 18.32
CA THR A 250 -20.33 59.01 19.09
C THR A 250 -20.38 60.32 18.30
N GLN A 251 -20.05 60.29 17.01
CA GLN A 251 -20.18 61.47 16.14
C GLN A 251 -21.62 61.96 16.03
N HIS A 252 -22.60 61.04 15.91
CA HIS A 252 -24.01 61.41 15.86
C HIS A 252 -24.51 62.03 17.18
N VAL A 253 -24.03 61.57 18.33
CA VAL A 253 -24.36 62.17 19.64
C VAL A 253 -23.74 63.57 19.77
N ILE A 254 -22.48 63.74 19.38
CA ILE A 254 -21.80 65.05 19.41
C ILE A 254 -22.52 66.06 18.50
N LEU A 255 -22.92 65.65 17.29
CA LEU A 255 -23.65 66.52 16.37
C LEU A 255 -25.02 66.95 16.90
N ARG A 256 -25.73 66.08 17.63
CA ARG A 256 -26.97 66.47 18.32
C ARG A 256 -26.72 67.49 19.43
N PHE A 257 -25.70 67.26 20.26
CA PHE A 257 -25.35 68.20 21.32
C PHE A 257 -24.99 69.60 20.79
N MET A 258 -24.35 69.68 19.62
CA MET A 258 -24.03 70.96 18.96
C MET A 258 -25.25 71.67 18.35
N GLN A 259 -26.36 70.97 18.11
CA GLN A 259 -27.61 71.57 17.59
C GLN A 259 -28.56 72.04 18.72
N GLU A 260 -28.33 71.61 19.96
CA GLU A 260 -29.16 71.94 21.12
C GLU A 260 -28.56 73.05 22.01
N THR A 261 -27.45 73.65 21.61
CA THR A 261 -26.82 74.85 22.20
C THR A 261 -26.89 76.03 21.25
#